data_AF-A0A7W9X280-F1
#
_entry.id   AF-A0A7W9X280-F1
#
_cell.length_a   1.000
_cell.length_b   1.000
_cell.length_c   1.000
_cell.angle_alpha   90.00
_cell.angle_beta   90.00
_cell.angle_gamma   90.00
#
_symmetry.space_group_name_H-M   'P 1'
#
loop_
_entity.id
_entity.type
_entity.pdbx_description
1 polymer ?
#
loop_
_entity_poly.entity_id
_entity_poly.type
_entity_poly.pdbx_seq_one_letter_code
_entity_poly.pdbx_strand_id
1 'polypeptide(L)'
;MHALPSRTRTAGMTLLEAVFALLLLSVCLIPAANALRGAINVPADSALAARELDCVSTLMDTVLAEHYADLLSAAGAPDAPSAYSTPGGTRAPAMPAHCPALTVTITRYGVDSTRRIGLNGTGEHLLRVTAALAAPAGRWPMTTLVAR
;
A
#
# COMPACT_ATOMS: atom_id res chain seq x y z
N MET A 1 -6.70 -28.88 60.14
CA MET A 1 -6.66 -27.97 58.98
C MET A 1 -5.26 -27.38 58.91
N HIS A 2 -4.37 -28.00 58.11
CA HIS A 2 -2.98 -27.54 57.95
C HIS A 2 -2.92 -26.55 56.78
N ALA A 3 -2.68 -25.28 57.08
CA ALA A 3 -2.24 -24.31 56.09
C ALA A 3 -0.74 -24.50 55.87
N LEU A 4 -0.35 -24.92 54.66
CA LEU A 4 1.05 -24.97 54.23
C LEU A 4 1.53 -23.54 53.91
N PRO A 5 2.69 -23.11 54.41
CA PRO A 5 3.26 -21.83 54.03
C PRO A 5 3.76 -21.91 52.58
N SER A 6 3.17 -21.08 51.70
CA SER A 6 3.66 -20.81 50.35
C SER A 6 4.99 -20.07 50.44
N ARG A 7 6.08 -20.83 50.32
CA ARG A 7 7.44 -20.33 50.20
C ARG A 7 7.58 -19.67 48.83
N THR A 8 7.46 -18.36 48.75
CA THR A 8 7.94 -17.58 47.60
C THR A 8 9.46 -17.72 47.52
N ARG A 9 9.93 -18.65 46.69
CA ARG A 9 11.34 -18.66 46.28
C ARG A 9 11.55 -17.44 45.39
N THR A 10 12.16 -16.40 45.96
CA THR A 10 12.98 -15.48 45.19
C THR A 10 14.08 -16.30 44.52
N ALA A 11 13.84 -16.71 43.27
CA ALA A 11 14.83 -17.39 42.46
C ALA A 11 15.89 -16.34 42.09
N GLY A 12 16.99 -16.33 42.83
CA GLY A 12 18.18 -15.60 42.41
C GLY A 12 18.67 -16.21 41.08
N MET A 13 18.82 -15.36 40.07
CA MET A 13 19.33 -15.76 38.76
C MET A 13 20.69 -16.42 38.96
N THR A 14 20.80 -17.69 38.55
CA THR A 14 22.06 -18.41 38.74
C THR A 14 23.11 -17.83 37.79
N LEU A 15 24.40 -17.92 38.15
CA LEU A 15 25.49 -17.36 37.35
C LEU A 15 25.50 -17.95 35.92
N LEU A 16 25.15 -19.24 35.79
CA LEU A 16 24.95 -19.92 34.52
C LEU A 16 23.81 -19.31 33.69
N GLU A 17 22.68 -19.03 34.33
CA GLU A 17 21.51 -18.41 33.70
C GLU A 17 21.80 -16.98 33.26
N ALA A 18 22.56 -16.22 34.05
CA ALA A 18 23.02 -14.87 33.68
C ALA A 18 23.98 -14.91 32.48
N VAL A 19 24.88 -15.89 32.41
CA VAL A 19 25.79 -16.08 31.26
C VAL A 19 25.01 -16.49 30.01
N PHE A 20 24.03 -17.39 30.14
CA PHE A 20 23.16 -17.76 29.02
C PHE A 20 22.34 -16.57 28.52
N ALA A 21 21.77 -15.77 29.44
CA ALA A 21 21.05 -14.56 29.08
C ALA A 21 21.96 -13.57 28.34
N LEU A 22 23.19 -13.32 28.82
CA LEU A 22 24.17 -12.45 28.15
C LEU A 22 24.58 -12.95 26.76
N LEU A 23 24.73 -14.27 26.59
CA LEU A 23 25.02 -14.89 25.29
C LEU A 23 23.86 -14.72 24.31
N LEU A 24 22.63 -14.96 24.76
CA LEU A 24 21.45 -14.74 23.92
C LEU A 24 21.29 -13.27 23.56
N LEU A 25 21.51 -12.38 24.52
CA LEU A 25 21.41 -10.93 24.33
C LEU A 25 22.46 -10.43 23.34
N SER A 26 23.71 -10.94 23.39
CA SER A 26 24.77 -10.57 22.44
C SER A 26 24.50 -11.06 21.02
N VAL A 27 23.97 -12.28 20.86
CA VAL A 27 23.59 -12.84 19.55
C VAL A 27 22.42 -12.05 18.95
N CYS A 28 21.43 -11.68 19.76
CA CYS A 28 20.30 -10.89 19.30
C CYS A 28 20.63 -9.41 19.05
N LEU A 29 21.67 -8.86 19.70
CA LEU A 29 21.99 -7.44 19.58
C LEU A 29 22.49 -7.05 18.19
N ILE A 30 23.22 -7.93 17.50
CA ILE A 30 23.80 -7.65 16.19
C ILE A 30 22.71 -7.40 15.12
N PRO A 31 21.74 -8.32 14.89
CA PRO A 31 20.66 -8.07 13.94
C PRO A 31 19.74 -6.93 14.39
N ALA A 32 19.49 -6.77 15.70
CA ALA A 32 18.67 -5.67 16.22
C ALA A 32 19.33 -4.30 15.99
N ALA A 33 20.65 -4.17 16.20
CA ALA A 33 21.39 -2.95 15.95
C ALA A 33 21.47 -2.60 14.45
N ASN A 34 21.59 -3.61 13.58
CA ASN A 34 21.54 -3.41 12.13
C ASN A 34 20.15 -2.98 11.65
N ALA A 35 19.09 -3.59 12.19
CA ALA A 35 17.71 -3.17 11.90
C ALA A 35 17.45 -1.74 12.39
N LEU A 36 17.93 -1.37 13.59
CA LEU A 36 17.78 -0.03 14.14
C LEU A 36 18.57 1.02 13.34
N ARG A 37 19.82 0.71 12.96
CA ARG A 37 20.59 1.59 12.06
C ARG A 37 19.93 1.73 10.70
N GLY A 38 19.39 0.63 10.16
CA GLY A 38 18.58 0.65 8.97
C GLY A 38 17.41 1.63 9.12
N ALA A 39 16.62 1.47 10.19
CA ALA A 39 15.45 2.30 10.51
C ALA A 39 15.80 3.79 10.70
N ILE A 40 16.92 4.10 11.36
CA ILE A 40 17.40 5.49 11.57
C ILE A 40 17.87 6.10 10.24
N ASN A 41 18.49 5.30 9.37
CA ASN A 41 19.00 5.76 8.08
C ASN A 41 17.95 5.70 6.96
N VAL A 42 16.71 5.27 7.25
CA VAL A 42 15.60 5.33 6.28
C VAL A 42 15.43 6.80 5.88
N PRO A 43 15.69 7.17 4.62
CA PRO A 43 15.53 8.55 4.18
C PRO A 43 14.09 9.00 4.37
N ALA A 44 13.87 10.24 4.81
CA ALA A 44 12.53 10.83 4.93
C ALA A 44 11.71 10.68 3.63
N ASP A 45 12.39 10.71 2.48
CA ASP A 45 11.81 10.49 1.16
C ASP A 45 11.16 9.11 0.98
N SER A 46 11.70 8.08 1.64
CA SER A 46 11.15 6.71 1.55
C SER A 46 9.93 6.50 2.44
N ALA A 47 9.88 7.17 3.60
CA ALA A 47 8.69 7.20 4.43
C ALA A 47 7.55 7.99 3.76
N LEU A 48 7.89 9.08 3.07
CA LEU A 48 6.94 9.86 2.27
C LEU A 48 6.44 9.04 1.07
N ALA A 49 7.35 8.41 0.30
CA ALA A 49 6.98 7.56 -0.82
C ALA A 49 6.10 6.37 -0.40
N ALA A 50 6.34 5.79 0.78
CA ALA A 50 5.48 4.73 1.31
C ALA A 50 4.05 5.23 1.61
N ARG A 51 3.91 6.43 2.18
CA ARG A 51 2.59 7.06 2.41
C ARG A 51 1.87 7.39 1.10
N GLU A 52 2.59 7.94 0.12
CA GLU A 52 2.03 8.21 -1.20
C GLU A 52 1.55 6.93 -1.87
N LEU A 53 2.34 5.86 -1.79
CA LEU A 53 1.97 4.56 -2.33
C LEU A 53 0.74 3.98 -1.62
N ASP A 54 0.64 4.13 -0.30
CA ASP A 54 -0.51 3.69 0.50
C ASP A 54 -1.79 4.44 0.09
N CYS A 55 -1.70 5.76 -0.11
CA CYS A 55 -2.79 6.58 -0.62
C CYS A 55 -3.23 6.14 -2.03
N VAL A 56 -2.27 5.90 -2.94
CA VAL A 56 -2.57 5.40 -4.30
C VAL A 56 -3.21 4.01 -4.24
N SER A 57 -2.71 3.11 -3.37
CA SER A 57 -3.23 1.75 -3.24
C SER A 57 -4.65 1.74 -2.68
N THR A 58 -4.92 2.55 -1.65
CA THR A 58 -6.25 2.68 -1.04
C THR A 58 -7.25 3.23 -2.03
N LEU A 59 -6.86 4.25 -2.81
CA LEU A 59 -7.69 4.78 -3.88
C LEU A 59 -7.97 3.72 -4.95
N MET A 60 -6.94 2.98 -5.37
CA MET A 60 -7.09 1.92 -6.36
C MET A 60 -8.05 0.83 -5.86
N ASP A 61 -7.88 0.32 -4.64
CA ASP A 61 -8.77 -0.69 -4.06
C ASP A 61 -10.22 -0.20 -4.00
N THR A 62 -10.42 1.07 -3.66
CA THR A 62 -11.76 1.67 -3.61
C THR A 62 -12.39 1.75 -5.00
N VAL A 63 -11.61 2.15 -6.02
CA VAL A 63 -12.10 2.20 -7.41
C VAL A 63 -12.36 0.80 -7.95
N LEU A 64 -11.52 -0.19 -7.63
CA LEU A 64 -11.68 -1.56 -8.11
C LEU A 64 -12.82 -2.32 -7.42
N ALA A 65 -13.27 -1.85 -6.26
CA ALA A 65 -14.47 -2.36 -5.60
C ALA A 65 -15.78 -1.91 -6.27
N GLU A 66 -15.74 -0.91 -7.16
CA GLU A 66 -16.90 -0.42 -7.89
C GLU A 66 -17.43 -1.43 -8.92
N HIS A 67 -18.71 -1.31 -9.26
CA HIS A 67 -19.28 -2.15 -10.31
C HIS A 67 -18.68 -1.81 -11.68
N TYR A 68 -18.46 -2.83 -12.50
CA TYR A 68 -17.90 -2.67 -13.85
C TYR A 68 -18.66 -1.63 -14.69
N ALA A 69 -19.99 -1.60 -14.60
CA ALA A 69 -20.83 -0.65 -15.34
C ALA A 69 -20.54 0.81 -14.95
N ASP A 70 -20.25 1.06 -13.68
CA ASP A 70 -19.90 2.39 -13.17
C ASP A 70 -18.51 2.81 -13.66
N LEU A 71 -17.54 1.90 -13.63
CA LEU A 71 -16.21 2.14 -14.19
C LEU A 71 -16.26 2.39 -15.70
N LEU A 72 -17.10 1.65 -16.43
CA LEU A 72 -17.31 1.83 -17.86
C LEU A 72 -17.93 3.20 -18.18
N SER A 73 -18.86 3.67 -17.33
CA SER A 73 -19.47 5.01 -17.48
C SER A 73 -18.48 6.15 -17.21
N ALA A 74 -17.47 5.90 -16.38
CA ALA A 74 -16.40 6.83 -16.06
C ALA A 74 -15.21 6.74 -17.03
N ALA A 75 -15.22 5.79 -17.99
CA ALA A 75 -14.17 5.63 -18.96
C ALA A 75 -14.14 6.81 -19.95
N GLY A 76 -12.95 7.38 -20.16
CA GLY A 76 -12.72 8.52 -21.02
C GLY A 76 -11.43 8.39 -21.82
N ALA A 77 -10.90 9.53 -22.28
CA ALA A 77 -9.64 9.58 -23.03
C ALA A 77 -8.43 9.16 -22.15
N PRO A 78 -7.34 8.64 -22.76
CA PRO A 78 -6.12 8.15 -22.07
C PRO A 78 -5.57 9.00 -20.94
N ASP A 79 -5.63 10.32 -21.13
CA ASP A 79 -5.01 11.30 -20.23
C ASP A 79 -6.06 12.16 -19.51
N ALA A 80 -7.34 11.83 -19.64
CA ALA A 80 -8.42 12.56 -18.98
C ALA A 80 -8.63 12.02 -17.56
N PRO A 81 -8.62 12.88 -16.52
CA PRO A 81 -8.96 12.46 -15.18
C PRO A 81 -10.42 11.98 -15.13
N SER A 82 -10.63 10.82 -14.52
CA SER A 82 -11.95 10.26 -14.27
C SER A 82 -12.61 10.93 -13.06
N ALA A 83 -13.91 10.66 -12.89
CA ALA A 83 -14.72 11.10 -11.76
C ALA A 83 -14.20 10.62 -10.38
N TYR A 84 -13.27 9.67 -10.33
CA TYR A 84 -12.69 9.15 -9.09
C TYR A 84 -11.43 9.91 -8.62
N SER A 85 -10.95 10.88 -9.40
CA SER A 85 -9.75 11.67 -9.06
C SER A 85 -9.98 12.61 -7.87
N THR A 86 -8.99 12.79 -7.01
CA THR A 86 -9.03 13.69 -5.84
C THR A 86 -8.16 14.94 -6.03
N PRO A 87 -8.43 16.04 -5.31
CA PRO A 87 -9.68 16.35 -4.61
C PRO A 87 -10.66 16.99 -5.62
N GLY A 88 -11.85 16.41 -5.83
CA GLY A 88 -12.90 17.08 -6.62
C GLY A 88 -13.59 16.24 -7.68
N GLY A 89 -13.18 14.99 -7.90
CA GLY A 89 -13.95 14.04 -8.67
C GLY A 89 -15.31 13.80 -8.02
N THR A 90 -16.37 13.74 -8.84
CA THR A 90 -17.75 13.57 -8.36
C THR A 90 -18.02 12.22 -7.71
N ARG A 91 -17.15 11.23 -7.94
CA ARG A 91 -17.16 9.90 -7.32
C ARG A 91 -15.87 9.63 -6.54
N ALA A 92 -15.09 10.66 -6.24
CA ALA A 92 -13.83 10.50 -5.54
C ALA A 92 -14.09 10.06 -4.09
N PRO A 93 -13.43 9.01 -3.59
CA PRO A 93 -13.58 8.59 -2.21
C PRO A 93 -12.97 9.64 -1.27
N ALA A 94 -13.49 9.69 -0.04
CA ALA A 94 -12.94 10.55 1.00
C ALA A 94 -11.54 10.07 1.40
N MET A 95 -10.51 10.80 0.99
CA MET A 95 -9.14 10.48 1.36
C MET A 95 -8.70 11.20 2.64
N PRO A 96 -7.80 10.58 3.43
CA PRO A 96 -7.18 11.25 4.56
C PRO A 96 -6.50 12.56 4.15
N ALA A 97 -6.51 13.56 5.03
CA ALA A 97 -5.94 14.89 4.75
C ALA A 97 -4.42 14.89 4.46
N HIS A 98 -3.70 13.83 4.82
CA HIS A 98 -2.28 13.67 4.52
C HIS A 98 -2.02 13.09 3.12
N CYS A 99 -3.04 12.60 2.43
CA CYS A 99 -2.90 12.13 1.06
C CYS A 99 -2.85 13.33 0.10
N PRO A 100 -1.86 13.37 -0.80
CA PRO A 100 -1.82 14.37 -1.85
C PRO A 100 -2.98 14.18 -2.85
N ALA A 101 -3.12 15.11 -3.78
CA ALA A 101 -4.05 14.98 -4.89
C ALA A 101 -3.69 13.77 -5.76
N LEU A 102 -4.69 12.96 -6.11
CA LEU A 102 -4.54 11.72 -6.86
C LEU A 102 -5.38 11.80 -8.14
N THR A 103 -4.80 11.37 -9.25
CA THR A 103 -5.50 11.26 -10.52
C THR A 103 -5.80 9.80 -10.82
N VAL A 104 -7.04 9.52 -11.19
CA VAL A 104 -7.46 8.21 -11.70
C VAL A 104 -7.84 8.37 -13.16
N THR A 105 -7.22 7.65 -14.07
CA THR A 105 -7.65 7.55 -15.47
C THR A 105 -8.25 6.18 -15.73
N ILE A 106 -9.38 6.15 -16.44
CA ILE A 106 -10.07 4.91 -16.82
C ILE A 106 -10.27 4.97 -18.32
N THR A 107 -9.73 4.00 -19.05
CA THR A 107 -9.84 3.95 -20.52
C THR A 107 -10.23 2.59 -21.04
N ARG A 108 -10.79 2.54 -22.24
CA ARG A 108 -11.13 1.27 -22.88
C ARG A 108 -9.88 0.68 -23.50
N TYR A 109 -9.47 -0.48 -22.98
CA TYR A 109 -8.24 -1.13 -23.43
C TYR A 109 -8.44 -1.77 -24.80
N GLY A 110 -7.49 -1.54 -25.72
CA GLY A 110 -7.54 -2.02 -27.11
C GLY A 110 -8.29 -1.11 -28.09
N VAL A 111 -9.24 -0.29 -27.60
CA VAL A 111 -9.86 0.79 -28.38
C VAL A 111 -8.98 2.05 -28.31
N ASP A 112 -8.58 2.46 -27.10
CA ASP A 112 -7.83 3.68 -26.84
C ASP A 112 -6.30 3.45 -26.71
N SER A 113 -5.83 2.21 -26.90
CA SER A 113 -4.41 1.83 -26.76
C SER A 113 -3.86 1.21 -28.04
N THR A 114 -2.60 1.54 -28.35
CA THR A 114 -1.85 0.94 -29.48
C THR A 114 -1.54 -0.55 -29.28
N ARG A 115 -1.73 -1.09 -28.07
CA ARG A 115 -1.49 -2.51 -27.76
C ARG A 115 -2.82 -3.24 -27.60
N ARG A 116 -3.10 -4.12 -28.56
CA ARG A 116 -4.30 -4.96 -28.62
C ARG A 116 -4.01 -6.30 -27.96
N ILE A 117 -4.87 -6.76 -27.04
CA ILE A 117 -4.85 -8.14 -26.54
C ILE A 117 -5.96 -8.91 -27.26
N GLY A 118 -5.61 -10.01 -27.94
CA GLY A 118 -6.52 -10.88 -28.69
C GLY A 118 -6.63 -10.57 -30.19
N LEU A 119 -7.10 -11.55 -30.99
CA LEU A 119 -7.12 -11.51 -32.46
C LEU A 119 -7.89 -10.33 -33.08
N ASN A 120 -8.81 -9.70 -32.33
CA ASN A 120 -9.63 -8.58 -32.81
C ASN A 120 -9.34 -7.25 -32.10
N GLY A 121 -8.55 -7.26 -31.02
CA GLY A 121 -8.11 -6.04 -30.32
C GLY A 121 -9.18 -5.09 -29.79
N THR A 122 -10.46 -5.45 -29.85
CA THR A 122 -11.60 -4.65 -29.42
C THR A 122 -12.16 -5.21 -28.12
N GLY A 123 -11.48 -4.91 -27.02
CA GLY A 123 -11.99 -5.25 -25.70
C GLY A 123 -12.96 -4.18 -25.22
N GLU A 124 -14.21 -4.14 -25.71
CA GLU A 124 -15.27 -3.36 -25.00
C GLU A 124 -15.50 -3.86 -23.57
N HIS A 125 -14.94 -5.03 -23.25
CA HIS A 125 -15.02 -5.69 -21.95
C HIS A 125 -13.81 -5.45 -21.06
N LEU A 126 -12.78 -4.73 -21.53
CA LEU A 126 -11.55 -4.54 -20.78
C LEU A 126 -11.27 -3.04 -20.55
N LEU A 127 -11.20 -2.65 -19.29
CA LEU A 127 -10.86 -1.29 -18.87
C LEU A 127 -9.43 -1.27 -18.34
N ARG A 128 -8.67 -0.25 -18.70
CA ARG A 128 -7.41 0.10 -18.05
C ARG A 128 -7.69 1.15 -17.01
N VAL A 129 -7.44 0.82 -15.75
CA VAL A 129 -7.56 1.75 -14.63
C VAL A 129 -6.16 2.09 -14.15
N THR A 130 -5.82 3.38 -14.13
CA THR A 130 -4.53 3.87 -13.65
C THR A 130 -4.77 4.90 -12.55
N ALA A 131 -4.14 4.73 -11.39
CA ALA A 131 -4.14 5.70 -10.30
C ALA A 131 -2.71 6.19 -10.06
N ALA A 132 -2.53 7.50 -9.91
CA ALA A 132 -1.24 8.14 -9.71
C ALA A 132 -1.38 9.44 -8.92
N LEU A 133 -0.26 10.01 -8.45
CA LEU A 133 -0.23 11.37 -7.93
C LEU A 133 -0.54 12.38 -9.05
N ALA A 134 -1.33 13.42 -8.75
CA ALA A 134 -1.81 14.36 -9.75
C ALA A 134 -0.72 15.24 -10.37
N ALA A 135 0.28 15.65 -9.58
CA ALA A 135 1.51 16.30 -10.07
C ALA A 135 2.57 16.41 -8.95
N PRO A 136 3.87 16.36 -9.30
CA PRO A 136 4.39 15.91 -10.60
C PRO A 136 4.03 14.43 -10.80
N ALA A 137 3.89 14.01 -12.08
CA ALA A 137 3.43 12.68 -12.46
C ALA A 137 3.95 11.62 -11.49
N GLY A 138 3.03 10.94 -10.80
CA GLY A 138 3.39 10.15 -9.63
C GLY A 138 4.51 9.18 -9.93
N ARG A 139 5.50 9.12 -9.03
CA ARG A 139 6.67 8.23 -9.16
C ARG A 139 6.27 6.75 -9.26
N TRP A 140 5.03 6.44 -8.83
CA TRP A 140 4.48 5.09 -8.71
C TRP A 140 3.03 5.03 -9.22
N PRO A 141 2.80 5.06 -10.55
CA PRO A 141 1.45 4.84 -11.07
C PRO A 141 1.08 3.37 -10.88
N MET A 142 -0.04 3.10 -10.21
CA MET A 142 -0.65 1.78 -10.20
C MET A 142 -1.56 1.64 -11.42
N THR A 143 -1.39 0.57 -12.19
CA THR A 143 -2.24 0.29 -13.35
C THR A 143 -2.71 -1.14 -13.30
N THR A 144 -4.00 -1.36 -13.55
CA THR A 144 -4.59 -2.69 -13.65
C THR A 144 -5.59 -2.77 -14.81
N LEU A 145 -5.97 -3.99 -15.15
CA LEU A 145 -6.98 -4.30 -16.14
C LEU A 145 -8.21 -4.87 -15.44
N VAL A 146 -9.37 -4.26 -15.70
CA VAL A 146 -10.65 -4.69 -15.16
C VAL A 146 -11.46 -5.28 -16.31
N ALA A 147 -11.90 -6.53 -16.15
CA ALA A 147 -12.78 -7.21 -17.07
C ALA A 147 -14.23 -7.22 -16.53
N ARG A 148 -15.20 -7.37 -17.43
CA ARG A 148 -16.60 -7.60 -17.08
C ARG A 148 -16.81 -8.96 -16.40
#